data_AF-A0A849FWI2-F1
#
_entry.id   AF-A0A849FWI2-F1
#
_cell.length_a   1.000
_cell.length_b   1.000
_cell.length_c   1.000
_cell.angle_alpha   90.00
_cell.angle_beta   90.00
_cell.angle_gamma   90.00
#
_symmetry.space_group_name_H-M   'P 1'
#
loop_
_entity.id
_entity.type
_entity.pdbx_description
1 polymer ?
#
loop_
_entity_poly.entity_id
_entity_poly.type
_entity_poly.pdbx_seq_one_letter_code
_entity_poly.pdbx_strand_id
1 'polypeptide(L)'
;DRLVLTAAHCVFSQDGSETLDPAKIVFHAGYREGKSAAKRHGQRLAIHPDYKMAGPNNADRIATDIAVIELENPIPKSEVKPFERVAKPALRDRVMVVSYARGRSQIASLEKGCQFQETRWDVLIYNCESDFGASGSPIFVMTNWGPKIASIISSGGEFRGKQVSLGPSLGAPLDALLHHLATSNPKSRFLSVGASSIPRTGSSTIRSQLGQRPGNRVSRLPQITN
;
A
#
# COMPACT_ATOMS: atom_id res chain seq x y z
N ASP A 1 -13.63 12.17 2.10
CA ASP A 1 -13.70 12.77 0.73
C ASP A 1 -12.40 13.47 0.32
N ARG A 2 -11.40 13.58 1.20
CA ARG A 2 -10.07 14.14 0.92
C ARG A 2 -8.91 13.15 1.01
N LEU A 3 -9.16 11.88 1.32
CA LEU A 3 -8.07 10.91 1.52
C LEU A 3 -7.94 10.00 0.30
N VAL A 4 -6.71 9.85 -0.19
CA VAL A 4 -6.34 8.97 -1.30
C VAL A 4 -5.33 7.96 -0.81
N LEU A 5 -5.65 6.68 -0.98
CA LEU A 5 -4.79 5.56 -0.60
C LEU A 5 -3.74 5.31 -1.70
N THR A 6 -2.48 5.08 -1.30
CA THR A 6 -1.38 4.71 -2.21
C THR A 6 -0.31 3.91 -1.46
N ALA A 7 0.68 3.38 -2.17
CA ALA A 7 1.83 2.72 -1.55
C ALA A 7 2.80 3.77 -0.99
N ALA A 8 3.42 3.47 0.15
CA ALA A 8 4.33 4.41 0.79
C ALA A 8 5.55 4.70 -0.09
N HIS A 9 6.14 3.70 -0.74
CA HIS A 9 7.27 3.91 -1.64
C HIS A 9 6.95 4.82 -2.84
N CYS A 10 5.67 4.95 -3.23
CA CYS A 10 5.27 5.84 -4.34
C CYS A 10 5.37 7.32 -3.98
N VAL A 11 5.43 7.67 -2.69
CA VAL A 11 5.52 9.06 -2.23
C VAL A 11 6.94 9.47 -1.85
N PHE A 12 7.94 8.66 -2.23
CA PHE A 12 9.36 9.00 -2.14
C PHE A 12 9.91 9.39 -3.52
N SER A 13 11.03 10.11 -3.52
CA SER A 13 11.87 10.33 -4.69
C SER A 13 12.37 9.00 -5.28
N GLN A 14 12.82 9.04 -6.54
CA GLN A 14 13.24 7.82 -7.25
C GLN A 14 14.44 7.11 -6.58
N ASP A 15 15.32 7.87 -5.95
CA ASP A 15 16.45 7.37 -5.14
C ASP A 15 16.04 7.00 -3.71
N GLY A 16 14.77 7.27 -3.33
CA GLY A 16 14.21 6.95 -2.02
C GLY A 16 14.72 7.81 -0.87
N SER A 17 15.44 8.90 -1.17
CA SER A 17 16.10 9.76 -0.18
C SER A 17 15.13 10.68 0.54
N GLU A 18 14.10 11.16 -0.16
CA GLU A 18 13.18 12.18 0.35
C GLU A 18 11.73 11.86 0.00
N THR A 19 10.80 12.34 0.82
CA THR A 19 9.38 12.33 0.48
C THR A 19 9.06 13.43 -0.54
N LEU A 20 8.22 13.12 -1.52
CA LEU A 20 7.77 14.08 -2.53
C LEU A 20 6.98 15.22 -1.88
N ASP A 21 7.16 16.45 -2.36
CA ASP A 21 6.33 17.58 -1.94
C ASP A 21 4.83 17.30 -2.24
N PRO A 22 3.94 17.26 -1.23
CA PRO A 22 2.52 16.94 -1.44
C PRO A 22 1.87 17.86 -2.47
N ALA A 23 2.27 19.14 -2.53
CA ALA A 23 1.70 20.12 -3.45
C ALA A 23 2.00 19.82 -4.92
N LYS A 24 3.07 19.05 -5.19
CA LYS A 24 3.45 18.60 -6.54
C LYS A 24 2.72 17.34 -6.97
N ILE A 25 2.04 16.66 -6.05
CA ILE A 25 1.25 15.46 -6.34
C ILE A 25 -0.15 15.89 -6.78
N VAL A 26 -0.57 15.44 -7.95
CA VAL A 26 -1.92 15.67 -8.48
C VAL A 26 -2.69 14.36 -8.52
N PHE A 27 -3.79 14.29 -7.80
CA PHE A 27 -4.73 13.17 -7.88
C PHE A 27 -5.77 13.43 -8.97
N HIS A 28 -5.89 12.46 -9.88
CA HIS A 28 -6.83 12.47 -10.99
C HIS A 28 -7.98 11.49 -10.72
N ALA A 29 -9.08 11.99 -10.18
CA ALA A 29 -10.23 11.15 -9.87
C ALA A 29 -11.05 10.86 -11.13
N GLY A 30 -11.51 9.60 -11.27
CA GLY A 30 -12.28 9.16 -12.42
C GLY A 30 -11.51 9.28 -13.75
N TYR A 31 -10.19 9.09 -13.72
CA TYR A 31 -9.36 9.32 -14.89
C TYR A 31 -9.57 8.28 -15.99
N ARG A 32 -9.92 8.72 -17.20
CA ARG A 32 -10.08 7.86 -18.37
C ARG A 32 -9.77 8.65 -19.63
N GLU A 33 -8.93 8.10 -20.50
CA GLU A 33 -8.66 8.65 -21.84
C GLU A 33 -8.25 10.14 -21.79
N GLY A 34 -7.37 10.49 -20.84
CA GLY A 34 -6.87 11.86 -20.67
C GLY A 34 -7.78 12.81 -19.89
N LYS A 35 -9.01 12.39 -19.55
CA LYS A 35 -9.99 13.21 -18.82
C LYS A 35 -10.12 12.76 -17.38
N SER A 36 -10.25 13.72 -16.47
CA SER A 36 -10.54 13.47 -15.05
C SER A 36 -11.88 14.07 -14.69
N ALA A 37 -12.67 13.37 -13.89
CA ALA A 37 -13.86 13.94 -13.27
C ALA A 37 -13.48 15.07 -12.29
N ALA A 38 -12.38 14.87 -11.54
CA ALA A 38 -11.83 15.87 -10.65
C ALA A 38 -10.29 15.81 -10.65
N LYS A 39 -9.65 16.96 -10.44
CA LYS A 39 -8.21 17.06 -10.17
C LYS A 39 -8.02 17.80 -8.86
N ARG A 40 -7.15 17.28 -7.99
CA ARG A 40 -6.82 17.88 -6.69
C ARG A 40 -5.34 17.76 -6.42
N HIS A 41 -4.74 18.82 -5.88
CA HIS A 41 -3.38 18.77 -5.36
C HIS A 41 -3.36 18.10 -3.97
N GLY A 42 -2.26 17.44 -3.66
CA GLY A 42 -1.97 17.00 -2.30
C GLY A 42 -1.68 18.19 -1.38
N GLN A 43 -2.20 18.12 -0.17
CA GLN A 43 -1.91 19.05 0.92
C GLN A 43 -0.90 18.45 1.90
N ARG A 44 -1.06 17.15 2.21
CA ARG A 44 -0.28 16.46 3.22
C ARG A 44 -0.05 15.01 2.84
N LEU A 45 1.14 14.52 3.14
CA LEU A 45 1.48 13.10 3.05
C LEU A 45 1.51 12.48 4.45
N ALA A 46 0.79 11.38 4.60
CA ALA A 46 0.87 10.52 5.76
C ALA A 46 1.37 9.15 5.35
N ILE A 47 2.45 8.71 5.97
CA ILE A 47 3.10 7.44 5.72
C ILE A 47 2.95 6.59 6.98
N HIS A 48 2.75 5.29 6.82
CA HIS A 48 2.68 4.38 7.98
C HIS A 48 3.90 4.62 8.90
N PRO A 49 3.71 4.78 10.23
CA PRO A 49 4.79 5.17 11.14
C PRO A 49 5.97 4.20 11.14
N ASP A 50 5.69 2.91 10.92
CA ASP A 50 6.70 1.85 10.87
C ASP A 50 7.31 1.63 9.48
N TYR A 51 6.84 2.32 8.44
CA TYR A 51 7.39 2.15 7.10
C TYR A 51 8.80 2.73 7.01
N LYS A 52 9.73 1.91 6.51
CA LYS A 52 11.11 2.32 6.22
C LYS A 52 11.41 2.12 4.74
N MET A 53 11.71 3.22 4.04
CA MET A 53 12.06 3.20 2.62
C MET A 53 13.40 2.49 2.38
N ALA A 54 14.38 2.74 3.25
CA ALA A 54 15.65 2.05 3.25
C ALA A 54 15.53 0.67 3.90
N GLY A 55 16.18 -0.34 3.32
CA GLY A 55 16.24 -1.68 3.87
C GLY A 55 15.77 -2.77 2.89
N PRO A 56 15.90 -4.05 3.30
CA PRO A 56 15.50 -5.17 2.47
C PRO A 56 14.00 -5.11 2.17
N ASN A 57 13.61 -5.53 0.97
CA ASN A 57 12.21 -5.74 0.65
C ASN A 57 11.78 -7.04 1.34
N ASN A 58 11.16 -6.91 2.52
CA ASN A 58 10.77 -7.99 3.40
C ASN A 58 9.27 -7.86 3.77
N ALA A 59 8.73 -8.85 4.48
CA ALA A 59 7.31 -8.88 4.86
C ALA A 59 6.88 -7.66 5.67
N ASP A 60 7.70 -7.22 6.64
CA ASP A 60 7.38 -6.06 7.49
C ASP A 60 7.31 -4.76 6.66
N ARG A 61 8.24 -4.59 5.71
CA ARG A 61 8.23 -3.45 4.79
C ARG A 61 6.99 -3.46 3.90
N ILE A 62 6.58 -4.62 3.37
CA ILE A 62 5.36 -4.73 2.56
C ILE A 62 4.11 -4.45 3.41
N ALA A 63 4.03 -5.02 4.61
CA ALA A 63 2.90 -4.87 5.52
C ALA A 63 2.67 -3.40 5.91
N THR A 64 3.73 -2.59 5.90
CA THR A 64 3.71 -1.17 6.22
C THR A 64 3.81 -0.26 5.00
N ASP A 65 3.88 -0.79 3.77
CA ASP A 65 4.00 -0.01 2.53
C ASP A 65 2.67 0.64 2.11
N ILE A 66 2.17 1.50 2.99
CA ILE A 66 0.88 2.18 2.86
C ILE A 66 1.04 3.66 3.23
N ALA A 67 0.47 4.51 2.39
CA ALA A 67 0.41 5.94 2.60
C ALA A 67 -0.96 6.50 2.22
N VAL A 68 -1.28 7.65 2.78
CA VAL A 68 -2.45 8.45 2.47
C VAL A 68 -1.99 9.83 2.02
N ILE A 69 -2.50 10.26 0.87
CA ILE A 69 -2.41 11.65 0.42
C ILE A 69 -3.70 12.33 0.88
N GLU A 70 -3.59 13.34 1.71
CA GLU A 70 -4.69 14.25 2.02
C GLU A 70 -4.73 15.36 0.98
N LEU A 71 -5.88 15.54 0.35
CA LEU A 71 -6.12 16.49 -0.73
C LEU A 71 -6.47 17.88 -0.17
N GLU A 72 -5.99 18.91 -0.86
CA GLU A 72 -6.26 20.31 -0.50
C GLU A 72 -7.76 20.64 -0.50
N ASN A 73 -8.49 20.12 -1.49
CA ASN A 73 -9.92 20.32 -1.63
C ASN A 73 -10.66 18.98 -1.69
N PRO A 74 -11.89 18.87 -1.13
CA PRO A 74 -12.68 17.65 -1.18
C PRO A 74 -13.09 17.31 -2.61
N ILE A 75 -13.37 16.04 -2.85
CA ILE A 75 -14.02 15.55 -4.07
C ILE A 75 -15.46 15.17 -3.70
N PRO A 76 -16.46 15.92 -4.18
CA PRO A 76 -17.87 15.61 -3.93
C PRO A 76 -18.24 14.20 -4.39
N LYS A 77 -19.09 13.51 -3.62
CA LYS A 77 -19.59 12.17 -3.97
C LYS A 77 -20.37 12.14 -5.29
N SER A 78 -20.91 13.28 -5.72
CA SER A 78 -21.57 13.46 -7.02
C SER A 78 -20.60 13.43 -8.19
N GLU A 79 -19.34 13.78 -7.99
CA GLU A 79 -18.28 13.67 -9.01
C GLU A 79 -17.71 12.26 -9.03
N VAL A 80 -17.29 11.75 -7.87
CA VAL A 80 -16.68 10.42 -7.72
C VAL A 80 -17.09 9.79 -6.39
N LYS A 81 -17.63 8.57 -6.46
CA LYS A 81 -17.94 7.77 -5.26
C LYS A 81 -16.66 7.09 -4.76
N PRO A 82 -16.24 7.33 -3.50
CA PRO A 82 -15.10 6.62 -2.92
C PRO A 82 -15.46 5.15 -2.71
N PHE A 83 -14.46 4.27 -2.87
CA PHE A 83 -14.61 2.86 -2.54
C PHE A 83 -14.38 2.63 -1.04
N GLU A 84 -15.16 1.73 -0.46
CA GLU A 84 -14.91 1.24 0.88
C GLU A 84 -13.76 0.23 0.88
N ARG A 85 -13.07 0.09 2.03
CA ARG A 85 -12.09 -0.98 2.23
C ARG A 85 -12.75 -2.25 2.80
N VAL A 86 -12.10 -3.39 2.61
CA VAL A 86 -12.19 -4.54 3.51
C VAL A 86 -10.85 -4.73 4.19
N ALA A 87 -10.83 -5.17 5.45
CA ALA A 87 -9.58 -5.43 6.15
C ALA A 87 -8.79 -6.57 5.48
N LYS A 88 -9.51 -7.63 5.07
CA LYS A 88 -8.96 -8.79 4.37
C LYS A 88 -10.09 -9.49 3.56
N PRO A 89 -9.84 -9.93 2.32
CA PRO A 89 -10.76 -10.78 1.57
C PRO A 89 -10.85 -12.22 2.14
N ALA A 90 -11.86 -12.97 1.74
CA ALA A 90 -11.96 -14.39 2.06
C ALA A 90 -11.06 -15.24 1.14
N LEU A 91 -10.63 -16.41 1.62
CA LEU A 91 -9.77 -17.32 0.88
C LEU A 91 -10.37 -17.64 -0.51
N ARG A 92 -9.56 -17.48 -1.57
CA ARG A 92 -9.94 -17.68 -2.99
C ARG A 92 -10.96 -16.68 -3.54
N ASP A 93 -11.27 -15.61 -2.84
CA ASP A 93 -12.04 -14.51 -3.41
C ASP A 93 -11.36 -14.03 -4.71
N ARG A 94 -12.18 -13.86 -5.75
CA ARG A 94 -11.72 -13.29 -7.01
C ARG A 94 -11.48 -11.80 -6.81
N VAL A 95 -10.33 -11.35 -7.28
CA VAL A 95 -9.92 -9.95 -7.20
C VAL A 95 -9.74 -9.36 -8.60
N MET A 96 -9.71 -8.03 -8.63
CA MET A 96 -9.44 -7.25 -9.82
C MET A 96 -8.38 -6.19 -9.52
N VAL A 97 -7.39 -6.06 -10.39
CA VAL A 97 -6.39 -5.01 -10.31
C VAL A 97 -6.73 -3.96 -11.35
N VAL A 98 -6.74 -2.69 -10.95
CA VAL A 98 -6.89 -1.55 -11.87
C VAL A 98 -5.61 -0.74 -11.84
N SER A 99 -4.81 -0.79 -12.91
CA SER A 99 -3.51 -0.12 -12.97
C SER A 99 -3.37 0.81 -14.18
N TYR A 100 -2.55 1.86 -14.04
CA TYR A 100 -2.16 2.78 -15.12
C TYR A 100 -0.67 2.61 -15.44
N ALA A 101 -0.24 1.36 -15.66
CA ALA A 101 1.16 0.98 -15.82
C ALA A 101 1.87 1.73 -16.98
N ARG A 102 3.22 1.74 -16.91
CA ARG A 102 4.09 2.44 -17.85
C ARG A 102 3.84 1.95 -19.28
N GLY A 103 3.54 2.87 -20.20
CA GLY A 103 3.17 2.57 -21.59
C GLY A 103 1.66 2.57 -21.88
N ARG A 104 0.81 2.61 -20.85
CA ARG A 104 -0.67 2.74 -20.98
C ARG A 104 -1.24 3.76 -20.00
N SER A 105 -0.50 4.83 -19.71
CA SER A 105 -0.88 5.86 -18.71
C SER A 105 -2.18 6.62 -19.02
N GLN A 106 -2.84 6.37 -20.16
CA GLN A 106 -4.12 6.97 -20.55
C GLN A 106 -5.31 6.00 -20.43
N ILE A 107 -5.08 4.68 -20.32
CA ILE A 107 -6.14 3.66 -20.26
C ILE A 107 -5.83 2.71 -19.11
N ALA A 108 -6.77 2.60 -18.16
CA ALA A 108 -6.66 1.65 -17.07
C ALA A 108 -6.58 0.22 -17.63
N SER A 109 -5.52 -0.50 -17.27
CA SER A 109 -5.43 -1.93 -17.49
C SER A 109 -6.18 -2.63 -16.37
N LEU A 110 -7.12 -3.50 -16.75
CA LEU A 110 -7.97 -4.24 -15.84
C LEU A 110 -7.60 -5.70 -15.93
N GLU A 111 -6.88 -6.20 -14.93
CA GLU A 111 -6.63 -7.63 -14.78
C GLU A 111 -7.76 -8.24 -13.94
N LYS A 112 -8.47 -9.20 -14.51
CA LYS A 112 -9.58 -9.90 -13.85
C LYS A 112 -9.22 -11.35 -13.63
N GLY A 113 -9.68 -11.90 -12.51
CA GLY A 113 -9.67 -13.35 -12.30
C GLY A 113 -8.48 -13.87 -11.52
N CYS A 114 -7.57 -12.98 -11.05
CA CYS A 114 -6.72 -13.38 -9.94
C CYS A 114 -7.55 -13.65 -8.68
N GLN A 115 -6.91 -14.26 -7.70
CA GLN A 115 -7.49 -14.75 -6.48
C GLN A 115 -6.57 -14.41 -5.32
N PHE A 116 -7.20 -14.03 -4.22
CA PHE A 116 -6.51 -13.97 -2.94
C PHE A 116 -6.09 -15.39 -2.50
N GLN A 117 -4.82 -15.54 -2.14
CA GLN A 117 -4.21 -16.81 -1.78
C GLN A 117 -4.12 -17.01 -0.27
N GLU A 118 -3.49 -16.06 0.44
CA GLU A 118 -3.19 -16.20 1.86
C GLU A 118 -2.80 -14.83 2.44
N THR A 119 -2.90 -14.67 3.75
CA THR A 119 -2.28 -13.56 4.49
C THR A 119 -1.15 -14.09 5.36
N ARG A 120 -0.02 -13.38 5.38
CA ARG A 120 1.12 -13.65 6.26
C ARG A 120 1.66 -12.36 6.86
N TRP A 121 1.59 -12.22 8.19
CA TRP A 121 2.10 -11.05 8.92
C TRP A 121 1.63 -9.73 8.28
N ASP A 122 0.32 -9.61 8.03
CA ASP A 122 -0.31 -8.48 7.35
C ASP A 122 0.06 -8.24 5.87
N VAL A 123 0.79 -9.16 5.25
CA VAL A 123 0.99 -9.20 3.79
C VAL A 123 -0.06 -10.09 3.15
N LEU A 124 -0.83 -9.53 2.21
CA LEU A 124 -1.80 -10.25 1.40
C LEU A 124 -1.14 -10.70 0.10
N ILE A 125 -1.33 -11.98 -0.23
CA ILE A 125 -0.72 -12.63 -1.39
C ILE A 125 -1.81 -12.88 -2.44
N TYR A 126 -1.58 -12.42 -3.67
CA TYR A 126 -2.48 -12.57 -4.80
C TYR A 126 -1.73 -13.21 -5.97
N ASN A 127 -2.37 -14.12 -6.69
CA ASN A 127 -1.77 -14.72 -7.90
C ASN A 127 -1.98 -13.86 -9.16
N CYS A 128 -1.98 -12.53 -9.02
CA CYS A 128 -1.95 -11.63 -10.18
C CYS A 128 -0.54 -11.53 -10.75
N GLU A 129 -0.44 -11.21 -12.03
CA GLU A 129 0.82 -10.79 -12.64
C GLU A 129 1.07 -9.31 -12.28
N SER A 130 2.23 -9.00 -11.70
CA SER A 130 2.57 -7.60 -11.39
C SER A 130 3.52 -7.04 -12.43
N ASP A 131 3.01 -6.18 -13.31
CA ASP A 131 3.86 -5.35 -14.18
C ASP A 131 4.56 -4.24 -13.38
N PHE A 132 5.75 -3.83 -13.84
CA PHE A 132 6.42 -2.63 -13.34
C PHE A 132 5.52 -1.39 -13.51
N GLY A 133 5.34 -0.63 -12.43
CA GLY A 133 4.50 0.58 -12.42
C GLY A 133 3.05 0.35 -11.97
N ALA A 134 2.71 -0.85 -11.49
CA ALA A 134 1.43 -1.11 -10.84
C ALA A 134 1.39 -0.70 -9.35
N SER A 135 2.51 -0.31 -8.75
CA SER A 135 2.58 0.13 -7.34
C SER A 135 1.54 1.20 -6.99
N GLY A 136 0.92 1.06 -5.81
CA GLY A 136 -0.18 1.92 -5.36
C GLY A 136 -1.52 1.66 -6.05
N SER A 137 -1.56 0.81 -7.08
CA SER A 137 -2.83 0.44 -7.74
C SER A 137 -3.73 -0.33 -6.77
N PRO A 138 -5.04 -0.02 -6.74
CA PRO A 138 -5.98 -0.74 -5.90
C PRO A 138 -6.23 -2.17 -6.40
N ILE A 139 -6.28 -3.09 -5.45
CA ILE A 139 -6.77 -4.46 -5.61
C ILE A 139 -8.20 -4.48 -5.06
N PHE A 140 -9.17 -4.75 -5.92
CA PHE A 140 -10.58 -4.82 -5.56
C PHE A 140 -11.02 -6.25 -5.33
N VAL A 141 -11.94 -6.44 -4.36
CA VAL A 141 -12.74 -7.65 -4.21
C VAL A 141 -14.20 -7.32 -4.47
N MET A 142 -14.92 -8.22 -5.16
CA MET A 142 -16.36 -8.08 -5.36
C MET A 142 -17.11 -8.63 -4.15
N THR A 143 -17.91 -7.78 -3.51
CA THR A 143 -18.79 -8.17 -2.39
C THR A 143 -20.26 -8.03 -2.80
N ASN A 144 -21.17 -8.53 -1.95
CA ASN A 144 -22.62 -8.33 -2.13
C ASN A 144 -23.04 -6.84 -2.15
N TRP A 145 -22.18 -5.95 -1.65
CA TRP A 145 -22.41 -4.50 -1.57
C TRP A 145 -21.66 -3.72 -2.66
N GLY A 146 -21.08 -4.43 -3.63
CA GLY A 146 -20.25 -3.87 -4.69
C GLY A 146 -18.75 -4.04 -4.46
N PRO A 147 -17.91 -3.44 -5.33
CA PRO A 147 -16.45 -3.52 -5.24
C PRO A 147 -15.95 -2.78 -3.99
N LYS A 148 -15.03 -3.41 -3.26
CA LYS A 148 -14.30 -2.82 -2.14
C LYS A 148 -12.80 -2.98 -2.35
N ILE A 149 -12.01 -2.04 -1.85
CA ILE A 149 -10.54 -2.13 -1.88
C ILE A 149 -10.12 -3.16 -0.84
N ALA A 150 -9.44 -4.22 -1.27
CA ALA A 150 -8.88 -5.26 -0.42
C ALA A 150 -7.42 -4.99 -0.04
N SER A 151 -6.67 -4.34 -0.94
CA SER A 151 -5.26 -4.00 -0.79
C SER A 151 -4.86 -2.98 -1.86
N ILE A 152 -3.63 -2.51 -1.78
CA ILE A 152 -2.90 -1.88 -2.88
C ILE A 152 -1.74 -2.77 -3.32
N ILE A 153 -1.23 -2.61 -4.53
CA ILE A 153 0.01 -3.27 -4.95
C ILE A 153 1.20 -2.56 -4.30
N SER A 154 1.98 -3.32 -3.54
CA SER A 154 3.26 -2.87 -2.97
C SER A 154 4.43 -3.41 -3.80
N SER A 155 4.49 -4.73 -4.00
CA SER A 155 5.57 -5.36 -4.75
C SER A 155 5.14 -6.67 -5.42
N GLY A 156 5.93 -7.13 -6.39
CA GLY A 156 5.90 -8.52 -6.84
C GLY A 156 6.72 -9.43 -5.91
N GLY A 157 6.52 -10.73 -6.03
CA GLY A 157 7.31 -11.74 -5.34
C GLY A 157 7.04 -13.14 -5.85
N GLU A 158 7.63 -14.13 -5.19
CA GLU A 158 7.38 -15.54 -5.48
C GLU A 158 6.77 -16.22 -4.25
N PHE A 159 5.70 -16.98 -4.45
CA PHE A 159 5.06 -17.79 -3.42
C PHE A 159 4.74 -19.17 -3.99
N ARG A 160 5.25 -20.22 -3.32
CA ARG A 160 5.12 -21.63 -3.76
C ARG A 160 5.53 -21.84 -5.23
N GLY A 161 6.64 -21.21 -5.64
CA GLY A 161 7.19 -21.32 -6.99
C GLY A 161 6.39 -20.58 -8.07
N LYS A 162 5.42 -19.74 -7.71
CA LYS A 162 4.63 -18.92 -8.64
C LYS A 162 4.85 -17.44 -8.37
N GLN A 163 4.84 -16.63 -9.44
CA GLN A 163 4.83 -15.18 -9.32
C GLN A 163 3.52 -14.72 -8.69
N VAL A 164 3.62 -13.73 -7.81
CA VAL A 164 2.50 -13.16 -7.07
C VAL A 164 2.64 -11.65 -6.93
N SER A 165 1.51 -10.97 -6.80
CA SER A 165 1.44 -9.59 -6.28
C SER A 165 1.25 -9.62 -4.77
N LEU A 166 1.90 -8.69 -4.10
CA LEU A 166 1.90 -8.53 -2.66
C LEU A 166 1.41 -7.14 -2.28
N GLY A 167 0.71 -7.04 -1.17
CA GLY A 167 0.24 -5.77 -0.66
C GLY A 167 -0.10 -5.81 0.83
N PRO A 168 -0.13 -4.65 1.49
CA PRO A 168 -0.48 -4.56 2.89
C PRO A 168 -1.97 -4.87 3.13
N SER A 169 -2.23 -5.45 4.29
CA SER A 169 -3.57 -5.55 4.86
C SER A 169 -4.11 -4.15 5.07
N LEU A 170 -5.35 -3.92 4.61
CA LEU A 170 -6.02 -2.67 4.91
C LEU A 170 -6.69 -2.71 6.28
N GLY A 171 -6.41 -3.70 7.15
CA GLY A 171 -6.83 -3.75 8.54
C GLY A 171 -5.94 -2.89 9.45
N ALA A 172 -5.25 -3.55 10.40
CA ALA A 172 -4.43 -2.89 11.42
C ALA A 172 -3.40 -1.88 10.86
N PRO A 173 -2.67 -2.15 9.76
CA PRO A 173 -1.74 -1.16 9.22
C PRO A 173 -2.40 0.15 8.78
N LEU A 174 -3.50 0.07 8.02
CA LEU A 174 -4.23 1.28 7.61
C LEU A 174 -4.87 2.00 8.80
N ASP A 175 -5.36 1.25 9.80
CA ASP A 175 -5.96 1.84 11.00
C ASP A 175 -4.91 2.61 11.84
N ALA A 176 -3.70 2.07 11.97
CA ALA A 176 -2.58 2.77 12.60
C ALA A 176 -2.21 4.06 11.86
N LEU A 177 -2.14 4.01 10.51
CA LEU A 177 -1.87 5.19 9.69
C LEU A 177 -2.97 6.26 9.83
N LEU A 178 -4.24 5.88 9.77
CA LEU A 178 -5.35 6.84 9.90
C LEU A 178 -5.40 7.45 11.30
N HIS A 179 -5.09 6.68 12.34
CA HIS A 179 -4.97 7.20 13.70
C HIS A 179 -3.82 8.20 13.82
N HIS A 180 -2.67 7.90 13.23
CA HIS A 180 -1.53 8.82 13.19
C HIS A 180 -1.88 10.13 12.46
N LEU A 181 -2.57 10.04 11.32
CA LEU A 181 -3.05 11.20 10.58
C LEU A 181 -4.00 12.06 11.44
N ALA A 182 -4.96 11.45 12.14
CA ALA A 182 -5.97 12.15 12.91
C ALA A 182 -5.43 12.85 14.18
N THR A 183 -4.36 12.32 14.77
CA THR A 183 -3.74 12.85 16.00
C THR A 183 -2.58 13.81 15.73
N SER A 184 -2.16 13.94 14.47
CA SER A 184 -1.07 14.81 14.06
C SER A 184 -1.44 16.29 13.92
N ASN A 185 -0.42 17.16 13.91
CA ASN A 185 -0.62 18.59 13.63
C ASN A 185 -1.14 18.79 12.18
N PRO A 186 -2.33 19.41 11.99
CA PRO A 186 -2.92 19.62 10.67
C PRO A 186 -2.11 20.58 9.77
N LYS A 187 -1.20 21.37 10.34
CA LYS A 187 -0.29 22.25 9.58
C LYS A 187 0.94 21.53 9.03
N SER A 188 1.26 20.33 9.52
CA SER A 188 2.42 19.58 9.02
C SER A 188 2.16 19.08 7.61
N ARG A 189 3.09 19.28 6.67
CA ARG A 189 2.96 18.74 5.30
C ARG A 189 3.38 17.28 5.19
N PHE A 190 4.13 16.78 6.17
CA PHE A 190 4.68 15.43 6.19
C PHE A 190 4.47 14.79 7.56
N LEU A 191 4.01 13.54 7.55
CA LEU A 191 3.81 12.72 8.74
C LEU A 191 4.53 11.38 8.51
N SER A 192 5.75 11.28 9.03
CA SER A 192 6.55 10.05 9.11
C SER A 192 7.51 10.15 10.28
N VAL A 193 7.70 9.04 11.02
CA VAL A 193 8.68 8.97 12.12
C VAL A 193 10.03 8.52 11.56
N GLY A 194 10.93 9.48 11.35
CA GLY A 194 12.38 9.29 11.30
C GLY A 194 12.93 8.44 10.14
N ALA A 195 13.54 9.14 9.18
CA ALA A 195 14.70 8.60 8.47
C ALA A 195 15.86 8.54 9.49
N SER A 196 16.08 7.38 10.11
CA SER A 196 17.31 7.10 10.85
C SER A 196 18.06 5.95 10.17
N SER A 197 19.36 6.18 10.01
CA SER A 197 20.35 5.37 9.33
C SER A 197 20.80 4.13 10.16
N ILE A 198 20.95 2.99 9.46
CA ILE A 198 21.98 1.90 9.57
C ILE A 198 22.12 1.18 10.95
N PRO A 199 22.02 -0.18 11.05
CA PRO A 199 22.99 -1.14 10.45
C PRO A 199 22.44 -2.34 9.68
N ARG A 200 23.26 -2.79 8.70
CA ARG A 200 23.17 -4.05 7.96
C ARG A 200 23.15 -5.24 8.92
N THR A 201 22.07 -6.02 8.93
CA THR A 201 22.12 -7.44 9.29
C THR A 201 21.06 -8.22 8.51
N GLY A 202 21.51 -9.25 7.78
CA GLY A 202 20.68 -10.26 7.12
C GLY A 202 19.84 -9.79 5.93
N SER A 203 20.32 -10.03 4.70
CA SER A 203 19.47 -9.93 3.49
C SER A 203 18.44 -11.06 3.53
N SER A 204 17.27 -10.80 4.09
CA SER A 204 16.11 -11.66 3.92
C SER A 204 15.29 -11.12 2.76
N THR A 205 15.14 -11.93 1.73
CA THR A 205 14.33 -11.61 0.55
C THR A 205 12.91 -12.11 0.77
N ILE A 206 11.92 -11.47 0.15
CA ILE A 206 10.51 -11.92 0.14
C ILE A 206 10.37 -13.43 -0.10
N ARG A 207 11.18 -13.98 -1.03
CA ARG A 207 11.16 -15.40 -1.41
C ARG A 207 11.37 -16.34 -0.22
N SER A 208 12.26 -16.00 0.73
CA SER A 208 12.52 -16.86 1.88
C SER A 208 11.47 -16.72 2.98
N GLN A 209 10.81 -15.57 3.09
CA GLN A 209 9.89 -15.28 4.19
C GLN A 209 8.47 -15.78 3.93
N LEU A 210 7.96 -15.61 2.71
CA LEU A 210 6.60 -16.03 2.38
C LEU A 210 6.44 -17.56 2.33
N GLY A 211 7.53 -18.32 2.16
CA GLY A 211 7.50 -19.79 2.11
C GLY A 211 7.67 -20.52 3.45
N GLN A 212 8.19 -19.85 4.48
CA GLN A 212 8.54 -20.50 5.75
C GLN A 212 7.38 -20.43 6.76
N ARG A 213 7.07 -21.56 7.41
CA ARG A 213 6.32 -21.54 8.67
C ARG A 213 7.25 -20.95 9.73
N PRO A 214 6.83 -19.99 10.57
CA PRO A 214 7.70 -19.47 11.61
C PRO A 214 8.03 -20.61 12.58
N GLY A 215 9.31 -20.98 12.64
CA GLY A 215 9.85 -21.67 13.80
C GLY A 215 9.81 -20.71 14.98
N ASN A 216 9.37 -21.20 16.15
CA ASN A 216 9.35 -20.47 17.42
C ASN A 216 10.66 -19.68 17.61
N ARG A 217 10.63 -18.38 17.33
CA ARG A 217 11.63 -17.46 17.90
C ARG A 217 11.16 -17.19 19.33
N VAL A 218 11.62 -18.04 20.25
CA VAL A 218 11.63 -17.73 21.68
C VAL A 218 12.53 -16.51 21.84
N SER A 219 11.92 -15.32 21.87
CA SER A 219 12.59 -14.14 22.37
C SER A 219 12.87 -14.39 23.85
N ARG A 220 14.10 -14.80 24.18
CA ARG A 220 14.57 -14.76 25.57
C ARG A 220 14.62 -13.28 25.95
N LEU A 221 13.61 -12.84 26.71
CA LEU A 221 13.68 -11.61 27.48
C LEU A 221 14.83 -11.74 28.49
N PRO A 222 15.73 -10.75 28.63
CA PRO A 222 16.64 -10.73 29.76
C PRO A 222 15.81 -10.58 31.04
N GLN A 223 15.93 -11.53 31.96
CA GLN A 223 15.36 -11.39 33.29
C GLN A 223 16.18 -10.36 34.07
N ILE A 224 15.52 -9.33 34.58
CA ILE A 224 16.07 -8.46 35.61
C ILE A 224 15.89 -9.22 36.92
N THR A 225 16.99 -9.59 37.56
CA THR A 225 16.99 -10.10 38.95
C THR A 225 16.99 -8.92 39.92
N ASN A 226 16.24 -9.06 41.02
CA ASN A 226 16.10 -8.10 42.12
C ASN A 226 17.44 -7.64 42.71
#